data_AF-A0A2D5C949-F1
#
_entry.id   AF-A0A2D5C949-F1
#
_cell.length_a   1.000
_cell.length_b   1.000
_cell.length_c   1.000
_cell.angle_alpha   90.00
_cell.angle_beta   90.00
_cell.angle_gamma   90.00
#
_symmetry.space_group_name_H-M   'P 1'
#
loop_
_entity.id
_entity.type
_entity.pdbx_description
1 polymer ?
#
loop_
_entity_poly.entity_id
_entity_poly.type
_entity_poly.pdbx_seq_one_letter_code
_entity_poly.pdbx_strand_id
1 'polypeptide(L)'
;KENIFLSPFIEIDELVQKYSSANLFILPSKSEGLGRVVIEAQATACPVLVSSNTGAVDLIIDHETGYIFENNNLEDLKEKIKEIIDNQNHSVQVGLNGKSFVAQNHTIENFKFGYKKLFDLVS
;
A
#
# COMPACT_ATOMS: atom_id res chain seq x y z
N LYS A 1 14.91 -22.56 -3.80
CA LYS A 1 13.57 -22.29 -4.41
C LYS A 1 12.42 -22.67 -3.48
N GLU A 2 12.67 -23.10 -2.24
CA GLU A 2 11.64 -23.68 -1.36
C GLU A 2 10.72 -22.65 -0.67
N ASN A 3 10.96 -21.35 -0.84
CA ASN A 3 10.24 -20.27 -0.14
C ASN A 3 9.46 -19.34 -1.09
N ILE A 4 9.11 -19.80 -2.31
CA ILE A 4 8.32 -19.03 -3.28
C ILE A 4 7.05 -19.81 -3.57
N PHE A 5 5.91 -19.24 -3.19
CA PHE A 5 4.59 -19.82 -3.40
C PHE A 5 3.82 -18.98 -4.42
N LEU A 6 3.42 -19.59 -5.54
CA LEU A 6 2.53 -18.98 -6.51
C LEU A 6 1.11 -19.45 -6.20
N SER A 7 0.23 -18.51 -5.87
CA SER A 7 -1.17 -18.82 -5.60
C SER A 7 -1.99 -18.72 -6.90
N PRO A 8 -3.04 -19.55 -7.06
CA PRO A 8 -4.04 -19.34 -8.09
C PRO A 8 -4.86 -18.08 -7.78
N PHE A 9 -5.96 -17.87 -8.50
CA PHE A 9 -6.94 -16.85 -8.11
C PHE A 9 -7.38 -17.06 -6.65
N ILE A 10 -7.47 -15.97 -5.90
CA ILE A 10 -7.85 -15.95 -4.49
C ILE A 10 -9.08 -15.05 -4.37
N GLU A 11 -10.12 -15.55 -3.70
CA GLU A 11 -11.33 -14.78 -3.41
C GLU A 11 -11.04 -13.65 -2.42
N ILE A 12 -11.85 -12.60 -2.47
CA ILE A 12 -11.59 -11.35 -1.73
C ILE A 12 -11.43 -11.57 -0.21
N ASP A 13 -12.26 -12.43 0.39
CA ASP A 13 -12.23 -12.70 1.83
C ASP A 13 -10.93 -13.39 2.26
N GLU A 14 -10.43 -14.32 1.45
CA GLU A 14 -9.15 -14.98 1.69
C GLU A 14 -7.98 -14.02 1.44
N LEU A 15 -8.10 -13.15 0.44
CA LEU A 15 -7.07 -12.14 0.14
C LEU A 15 -6.88 -11.17 1.32
N VAL A 16 -7.97 -10.75 1.96
CA VAL A 16 -7.93 -9.93 3.18
C VAL A 16 -7.15 -10.64 4.29
N GLN A 17 -7.38 -11.93 4.52
CA GLN A 17 -6.63 -12.70 5.50
C GLN A 17 -5.14 -12.77 5.16
N LYS A 18 -4.79 -12.93 3.89
CA LYS A 18 -3.39 -12.92 3.44
C LYS A 18 -2.72 -11.58 3.73
N TYR A 19 -3.37 -10.45 3.41
CA TYR A 19 -2.84 -9.13 3.76
C TYR A 19 -2.65 -8.98 5.27
N SER A 20 -3.67 -9.31 6.09
CA SER A 20 -3.59 -9.23 7.54
C SER A 20 -2.48 -10.08 8.16
N SER A 21 -2.13 -11.20 7.53
CA SER A 21 -1.07 -12.10 8.00
C SER A 21 0.32 -11.78 7.45
N ALA A 22 0.42 -10.92 6.44
CA ALA A 22 1.67 -10.60 5.77
C ALA A 22 2.48 -9.56 6.55
N ASN A 23 3.80 -9.76 6.64
CA ASN A 23 4.70 -8.78 7.24
C ASN A 23 4.98 -7.58 6.33
N LEU A 24 4.85 -7.76 5.01
CA LEU A 24 5.08 -6.73 4.02
C LEU A 24 4.36 -7.10 2.72
N PHE A 25 3.55 -6.17 2.20
CA PHE A 25 3.06 -6.19 0.83
C PHE A 25 3.96 -5.34 -0.05
N ILE A 26 4.33 -5.85 -1.23
CA ILE A 26 5.21 -5.15 -2.17
C ILE A 26 4.46 -4.99 -3.49
N LEU A 27 4.36 -3.76 -4.00
CA LEU A 27 3.88 -3.46 -5.33
C LEU A 27 5.05 -3.01 -6.22
N PRO A 28 5.76 -3.94 -6.88
CA PRO A 28 6.93 -3.60 -7.69
C PRO A 28 6.58 -3.18 -9.12
N SER A 29 5.41 -2.59 -9.33
CA SER A 29 4.93 -2.16 -10.65
C SER A 29 5.84 -1.08 -11.23
N LYS A 30 6.20 -1.20 -12.52
CA LYS A 30 6.96 -0.16 -13.23
C LYS A 30 6.15 1.10 -13.52
N SER A 31 4.84 0.93 -13.64
CA SER A 31 3.84 1.97 -13.87
C SER A 31 2.49 1.41 -13.43
N GLU A 32 1.73 2.19 -12.69
CA GLU A 32 0.41 1.84 -12.17
C GLU A 32 -0.37 3.15 -11.97
N GLY A 33 -1.69 3.09 -12.16
CA GLY A 33 -2.57 4.22 -11.82
C GLY A 33 -2.68 4.35 -10.30
N LEU A 34 -3.88 4.19 -9.74
CA LEU A 34 -4.10 4.35 -8.30
C LEU A 34 -3.49 3.21 -7.45
N GLY A 35 -3.39 1.99 -8.00
CA GLY A 35 -2.92 0.83 -7.24
C GLY A 35 -3.85 0.46 -6.08
N ARG A 36 -5.13 0.18 -6.35
CA ARG A 36 -6.16 -0.12 -5.33
C ARG A 36 -5.74 -1.21 -4.32
N VAL A 37 -4.95 -2.17 -4.76
CA VAL A 37 -4.36 -3.23 -3.92
C VAL A 37 -3.54 -2.68 -2.74
N VAL A 38 -2.98 -1.48 -2.85
CA VAL A 38 -2.26 -0.79 -1.76
C VAL A 38 -3.23 -0.32 -0.68
N ILE A 39 -4.39 0.22 -1.07
CA ILE A 39 -5.46 0.59 -0.12
C ILE A 39 -5.99 -0.66 0.58
N GLU A 40 -6.20 -1.75 -0.16
CA GLU A 40 -6.64 -3.04 0.39
C GLU A 40 -5.64 -3.57 1.43
N ALA A 41 -4.34 -3.55 1.13
CA ALA A 41 -3.28 -3.93 2.06
C ALA A 41 -3.22 -3.00 3.29
N GLN A 42 -3.19 -1.67 3.10
CA GLN A 42 -3.16 -0.69 4.19
C GLN A 42 -4.39 -0.83 5.11
N ALA A 43 -5.59 -1.08 4.58
CA ALA A 43 -6.81 -1.25 5.36
C ALA A 43 -6.73 -2.44 6.35
N THR A 44 -5.86 -3.42 6.09
CA THR A 44 -5.61 -4.55 6.97
C THR A 44 -4.45 -4.35 7.96
N ALA A 45 -3.87 -3.14 7.99
CA ALA A 45 -2.63 -2.80 8.70
C ALA A 45 -1.38 -3.54 8.19
N CYS A 46 -1.41 -4.07 6.97
CA CYS A 46 -0.23 -4.62 6.32
C CYS A 46 0.72 -3.47 5.93
N PRO A 47 2.00 -3.51 6.33
CA PRO A 47 3.01 -2.58 5.82
C PRO A 47 3.12 -2.72 4.30
N VAL A 48 3.27 -1.60 3.58
CA VAL A 48 3.32 -1.58 2.11
C VAL A 48 4.62 -0.96 1.62
N LEU A 49 5.21 -1.53 0.57
CA LEU A 49 6.37 -1.00 -0.15
C LEU A 49 6.01 -0.84 -1.63
N VAL A 50 6.01 0.38 -2.14
CA VAL A 50 5.57 0.71 -3.50
C VAL A 50 6.67 1.34 -4.33
N SER A 51 6.60 1.16 -5.65
CA SER A 51 7.53 1.81 -6.57
C SER A 51 7.21 3.30 -6.73
N SER A 52 8.25 4.14 -6.80
CA SER A 52 8.16 5.61 -6.93
C SER A 52 7.45 6.12 -8.20
N ASN A 53 7.21 5.26 -9.20
CA ASN A 53 6.53 5.61 -10.45
C ASN A 53 5.12 4.99 -10.52
N THR A 54 4.32 5.18 -9.48
CA THR A 54 2.94 4.71 -9.41
C THR A 54 2.08 5.79 -8.76
N GLY A 55 0.80 5.89 -9.11
CA GLY A 55 -0.13 6.75 -8.38
C GLY A 55 -0.43 6.24 -6.96
N ALA A 56 0.03 5.03 -6.62
CA ALA A 56 0.02 4.55 -5.24
C ALA A 56 0.97 5.36 -4.33
N VAL A 57 1.95 6.08 -4.88
CA VAL A 57 2.81 6.99 -4.11
C VAL A 57 1.99 8.06 -3.38
N ASP A 58 0.89 8.53 -3.98
CA ASP A 58 0.01 9.52 -3.36
C ASP A 58 -0.72 8.99 -2.10
N LEU A 59 -0.71 7.68 -1.88
CA LEU A 59 -1.28 7.01 -0.71
C LEU A 59 -0.25 6.84 0.43
N ILE A 60 1.01 7.21 0.19
CA ILE A 60 2.14 6.92 1.06
C ILE A 60 2.78 8.20 1.56
N ILE A 61 2.89 8.30 2.89
CA ILE A 61 3.83 9.17 3.56
C ILE A 61 4.98 8.26 3.97
N ASP A 62 6.14 8.44 3.31
CA ASP A 62 7.29 7.53 3.45
C ASP A 62 7.72 7.41 4.93
N HIS A 63 7.95 6.17 5.38
CA HIS A 63 8.23 5.79 6.78
C HIS A 63 7.12 6.07 7.80
N GLU A 64 5.97 6.62 7.39
CA GLU A 64 4.84 6.89 8.27
C GLU A 64 3.64 5.99 7.98
N THR A 65 3.20 5.89 6.72
CA THR A 65 2.02 5.11 6.30
C THR A 65 2.34 3.99 5.31
N GLY A 66 3.60 3.92 4.87
CA GLY A 66 4.19 2.89 4.03
C GLY A 66 5.60 3.27 3.64
N TYR A 67 6.13 2.62 2.61
CA TYR A 67 7.50 2.81 2.13
C TYR A 67 7.52 2.97 0.61
N ILE A 68 8.50 3.73 0.11
CA ILE A 68 8.73 3.91 -1.32
C ILE A 68 10.14 3.40 -1.68
N PHE A 69 10.24 2.70 -2.80
CA PHE A 69 11.52 2.39 -3.44
C PHE A 69 11.60 2.98 -4.86
N GLU A 70 12.80 3.23 -5.33
CA GLU A 70 13.09 3.79 -6.65
C GLU A 70 12.70 2.82 -7.77
N ASN A 71 11.87 3.29 -8.71
CA ASN A 71 11.46 2.50 -9.86
C ASN A 71 12.65 2.03 -10.71
N ASN A 72 12.60 0.77 -11.14
CA ASN A 72 13.68 0.07 -11.86
C ASN A 72 15.02 -0.02 -11.12
N ASN A 73 15.06 0.24 -9.80
CA ASN A 73 16.24 0.03 -8.98
C ASN A 73 16.07 -1.22 -8.10
N LEU A 74 16.69 -2.32 -8.52
CA LEU A 74 16.65 -3.59 -7.77
C LEU A 74 17.43 -3.51 -6.45
N GLU A 75 18.51 -2.74 -6.39
CA GLU A 75 19.31 -2.65 -5.16
C GLU A 75 18.55 -1.86 -4.09
N ASP A 76 17.92 -0.73 -4.46
CA ASP A 76 17.09 0.03 -3.52
C ASP A 76 15.88 -0.80 -3.03
N LEU A 77 15.23 -1.57 -3.91
CA LEU A 77 14.18 -2.50 -3.50
C LEU A 77 14.67 -3.50 -2.44
N LYS A 78 15.86 -4.10 -2.62
CA LYS A 78 16.43 -5.05 -1.66
C LYS A 78 16.78 -4.38 -0.34
N GLU A 79 17.38 -3.19 -0.40
CA GLU A 79 17.76 -2.41 0.77
C GLU A 79 16.54 -2.03 1.60
N LYS A 80 15.46 -1.57 0.95
CA LYS A 80 14.17 -1.28 1.58
C LYS A 80 13.53 -2.51 2.21
N ILE A 81 13.48 -3.64 1.50
CA ILE A 81 12.95 -4.88 2.06
C ILE A 81 13.73 -5.28 3.32
N LYS A 82 15.07 -5.17 3.28
CA LYS A 82 15.91 -5.49 4.42
C LYS A 82 15.69 -4.54 5.59
N GLU A 83 15.68 -3.22 5.33
CA GLU A 83 15.38 -2.18 6.32
C GLU A 83 14.07 -2.47 7.06
N ILE A 84 13.03 -2.83 6.32
CA ILE A 84 11.69 -3.10 6.86
C ILE A 84 11.68 -4.36 7.75
N ILE A 85 12.29 -5.45 7.26
CA ILE A 85 12.34 -6.72 7.99
C ILE A 85 13.18 -6.60 9.26
N ASP A 86 14.32 -5.90 9.19
CA ASP A 86 15.21 -5.69 10.34
C ASP A 86 14.57 -4.79 11.41
N ASN A 87 13.56 -3.98 11.06
CA ASN A 87 12.85 -3.05 11.95
C ASN A 87 11.36 -3.40 12.14
N GLN A 88 11.06 -4.66 12.45
CA GLN A 88 9.69 -5.19 12.52
C GLN A 88 8.73 -4.36 13.39
N ASN A 89 9.15 -3.89 14.56
CA ASN A 89 8.29 -3.07 15.44
C ASN A 89 7.87 -1.76 14.78
N HIS A 90 8.80 -1.10 14.09
CA HIS A 90 8.51 0.11 13.35
C HIS A 90 7.62 -0.18 12.15
N SER A 91 7.90 -1.25 11.40
CA SER A 91 7.09 -1.69 10.28
C SER A 91 5.63 -1.94 10.68
N VAL A 92 5.38 -2.62 11.80
CA VAL A 92 4.03 -2.82 12.35
C VAL A 92 3.35 -1.48 12.64
N GLN A 93 4.06 -0.52 13.23
CA GLN A 93 3.52 0.81 13.48
C GLN A 93 3.17 1.55 12.17
N VAL A 94 4.02 1.45 11.15
CA VAL A 94 3.77 2.02 9.82
C VAL A 94 2.52 1.40 9.18
N GLY A 95 2.32 0.09 9.31
CA GLY A 95 1.09 -0.59 8.86
C GLY A 95 -0.17 -0.07 9.58
N LEU A 96 -0.11 0.09 10.91
CA LEU A 96 -1.23 0.65 11.70
C LEU A 96 -1.55 2.11 11.34
N ASN A 97 -0.52 2.90 11.09
CA ASN A 97 -0.66 4.27 10.61
C ASN A 97 -1.29 4.30 9.21
N GLY A 98 -0.82 3.43 8.29
CA GLY A 98 -1.40 3.25 6.96
C GLY A 98 -2.88 2.92 7.01
N LYS A 99 -3.28 1.99 7.88
CA LYS A 99 -4.70 1.67 8.13
C LYS A 99 -5.50 2.90 8.57
N SER A 100 -4.98 3.66 9.51
CA SER A 100 -5.63 4.86 10.02
C SER A 100 -5.73 5.94 8.94
N PHE A 101 -4.68 6.11 8.14
CA PHE A 101 -4.63 7.05 7.03
C PHE A 101 -5.68 6.75 5.97
N VAL A 102 -5.80 5.49 5.52
CA VAL A 102 -6.81 5.13 4.51
C VAL A 102 -8.23 5.24 5.06
N ALA A 103 -8.45 4.86 6.32
CA ALA A 103 -9.76 4.98 6.96
C ALA A 103 -10.24 6.43 7.09
N GLN A 104 -9.32 7.40 7.20
CA GLN A 104 -9.65 8.83 7.31
C GLN A 104 -9.77 9.51 5.95
N ASN A 105 -8.96 9.13 4.96
CA ASN A 105 -8.82 9.86 3.70
C ASN A 105 -9.57 9.21 2.53
N HIS A 106 -9.77 7.89 2.56
CA HIS A 106 -10.32 7.12 1.43
C HIS A 106 -11.71 6.53 1.72
N THR A 107 -12.55 7.29 2.44
CA THR A 107 -13.96 6.93 2.66
C THR A 107 -14.83 7.22 1.43
N ILE A 108 -15.97 6.52 1.33
CA ILE A 108 -16.97 6.78 0.29
C ILE A 108 -17.49 8.21 0.40
N GLU A 109 -17.65 8.71 1.63
CA GLU A 109 -18.11 10.07 1.93
C GLU A 109 -17.13 11.13 1.40
N ASN A 110 -15.82 10.98 1.66
CA ASN A 110 -14.81 11.91 1.17
C ASN A 110 -14.79 11.94 -0.36
N PHE A 111 -14.87 10.76 -0.99
CA PHE A 111 -14.89 10.65 -2.44
C PHE A 111 -16.12 11.36 -3.04
N LYS A 112 -17.32 11.08 -2.51
CA LYS A 112 -18.57 11.72 -2.95
C LYS A 112 -18.53 13.24 -2.76
N PHE A 113 -18.04 13.71 -1.61
CA PHE A 113 -17.97 15.13 -1.29
C PHE A 113 -17.00 15.88 -2.21
N GLY A 114 -15.82 15.31 -2.48
CA GLY A 114 -14.82 15.91 -3.37
C GLY A 114 -15.36 16.16 -4.79
N TYR A 115 -16.00 15.15 -5.38
CA TYR A 115 -16.61 15.30 -6.70
C TYR A 115 -17.81 16.26 -6.68
N LYS A 116 -18.68 16.19 -5.67
CA LYS A 116 -19.81 17.13 -5.55
C LYS A 116 -19.32 18.58 -5.54
N LYS A 117 -18.32 18.89 -4.72
CA LYS A 117 -17.75 20.24 -4.63
C LYS A 117 -17.18 20.71 -5.97
N LEU A 118 -16.53 19.82 -6.73
CA LEU A 118 -15.97 20.14 -8.03
C LEU A 118 -17.06 20.44 -9.07
N PHE A 119 -18.13 19.64 -9.11
CA PHE A 119 -19.28 19.91 -9.98
C PHE A 119 -20.04 21.19 -9.59
N ASP A 120 -20.24 21.42 -8.29
CA ASP A 120 -20.86 22.64 -7.76
C ASP A 120 -20.06 23.91 -8.11
N LEU A 121 -18.75 23.80 -8.34
CA LEU A 121 -17.88 24.94 -8.68
C LEU A 121 -17.92 25.31 -10.16
N VAL A 122 -18.21 24.34 -11.04
CA VAL A 122 -18.17 24.52 -12.50
C VAL A 122 -19.55 24.59 -13.15
N SER A 123 -20.62 24.42 -12.37
CA SER A 123 -22.03 24.54 -12.79
C SER A 123 -22.57 25.91 -12.40
#